data_AF-A0A2G6ZT95-F1
#
_entry.id   AF-A0A2G6ZT95-F1
#
_cell.length_a   1.000
_cell.length_b   1.000
_cell.length_c   1.000
_cell.angle_alpha   90.00
_cell.angle_beta   90.00
_cell.angle_gamma   90.00
#
_symmetry.space_group_name_H-M   'P 1'
#
loop_
_entity.id
_entity.type
_entity.pdbx_description
1 polymer ?
#
loop_
_entity_poly.entity_id
_entity_poly.type
_entity_poly.pdbx_seq_one_letter_code
_entity_poly.pdbx_strand_id
1 'polypeptide(L)' 'MDWTTACTDWEARLVQRKSIIPLPIFRDQAEQALVIFRELKVVDLAKVWDDEIEEWRAPTFGECSEEWVLTLALGANSD' A
#
# COMPACT_ATOMS: atom_id res chain seq x y z
N MET A 1 0.11 4.29 32.09
CA MET A 1 -0.09 4.97 30.80
C MET A 1 0.10 3.89 29.75
N ASP A 2 -1.00 3.28 29.31
CA ASP A 2 -0.96 2.21 28.30
C ASP A 2 -1.19 2.84 26.93
N TRP A 3 -0.13 2.89 26.11
CA TRP A 3 -0.26 3.26 24.71
C TRP A 3 -0.82 2.08 23.95
N THR A 4 -1.85 2.30 23.13
CA THR A 4 -2.55 1.26 22.37
C THR A 4 -2.70 1.68 20.91
N THR A 5 -2.48 0.73 20.00
CA THR A 5 -2.75 0.88 18.57
C THR A 5 -4.18 0.47 18.19
N ALA A 6 -5.02 0.16 19.18
CA ALA A 6 -6.41 -0.23 18.94
C ALA A 6 -7.21 0.94 18.35
N CYS A 7 -7.70 0.76 17.13
CA CYS A 7 -8.62 1.67 16.46
C CYS A 7 -10.05 1.26 16.84
N THR A 8 -10.51 1.55 18.07
CA THR A 8 -11.81 1.05 18.58
C THR A 8 -13.03 1.61 17.84
N ASP A 9 -12.87 2.69 17.07
CA ASP A 9 -13.89 3.34 16.26
C ASP A 9 -13.84 2.96 14.77
N TRP A 10 -13.06 1.93 14.39
CA TRP A 10 -12.85 1.51 13.00
C TRP A 10 -14.17 1.25 12.24
N GLU A 11 -15.16 0.63 12.90
CA GLU A 11 -16.45 0.31 12.29
C GLU A 11 -17.20 1.57 11.88
N ALA A 12 -17.29 2.56 12.79
CA ALA A 12 -17.94 3.83 12.51
C ALA A 12 -17.23 4.62 11.40
N ARG A 13 -15.89 4.54 11.32
CA ARG A 13 -15.11 5.17 10.26
C ARG A 13 -15.40 4.57 8.88
N LEU A 14 -15.46 3.25 8.78
CA LEU A 14 -15.80 2.57 7.52
C LEU A 14 -17.20 2.97 7.03
N VAL A 15 -18.20 2.99 7.93
CA VAL A 15 -19.57 3.42 7.59
C VAL A 15 -19.59 4.87 7.09
N GLN A 16 -18.77 5.74 7.68
CA GLN A 16 -18.65 7.15 7.29
C GLN A 16 -17.70 7.39 6.10
N ARG A 17 -17.17 6.34 5.45
CA ARG A 17 -16.13 6.43 4.39
C ARG A 17 -14.89 7.24 4.82
N LYS A 18 -14.55 7.20 6.11
CA LYS A 18 -13.33 7.79 6.65
C LYS A 18 -12.20 6.77 6.61
N SER A 19 -10.99 7.25 6.33
CA SER A 19 -9.79 6.40 6.39
C SER A 19 -9.62 5.81 7.80
N ILE A 20 -9.38 4.50 7.84
CA ILE A 20 -8.99 3.75 9.05
C ILE A 20 -7.48 3.62 9.18
N ILE A 21 -6.73 4.03 8.17
CA ILE A 21 -5.27 3.94 8.14
C ILE A 21 -4.73 5.17 8.90
N PRO A 22 -4.01 4.97 10.01
CA PRO A 22 -3.40 6.07 10.72
C PRO A 22 -2.28 6.70 9.89
N LEU A 23 -2.04 7.99 10.08
CA LEU A 23 -0.90 8.65 9.47
C LEU A 23 0.42 8.00 9.94
N PRO A 24 1.42 7.88 9.06
CA PRO A 24 2.71 7.31 9.43
C PRO A 24 3.37 8.14 10.53
N ILE A 25 3.87 7.47 11.56
CA ILE A 25 4.58 8.09 12.68
C ILE A 25 5.89 8.75 12.20
N PHE A 26 6.55 8.12 11.23
CA PHE A 26 7.75 8.64 10.58
C PHE A 26 7.55 8.68 9.06
N ARG A 27 7.52 9.89 8.49
CA ARG A 27 7.17 10.10 7.08
C ARG A 27 8.24 9.59 6.12
N ASP A 28 9.50 9.92 6.37
CA ASP A 28 10.62 9.54 5.49
C ASP A 28 10.75 8.01 5.36
N GLN A 29 10.57 7.28 6.47
CA GLN A 29 10.56 5.82 6.49
C GLN A 29 9.34 5.25 5.76
N ALA A 30 8.18 5.92 5.84
CA ALA A 30 6.99 5.49 5.12
C ALA A 30 7.15 5.65 3.60
N GLU A 31 7.80 6.73 3.15
CA GLU A 31 8.14 6.93 1.74
C GLU A 31 9.11 5.87 1.24
N GLN A 32 10.17 5.56 2.01
CA GLN A 32 11.12 4.49 1.68
C GLN A 32 10.44 3.11 1.65
N ALA A 33 9.59 2.82 2.63
CA ALA A 33 8.83 1.57 2.67
C ALA A 33 7.89 1.46 1.47
N LEU A 34 7.31 2.56 0.99
CA LEU A 34 6.47 2.56 -0.20
C LEU A 34 7.26 2.21 -1.47
N VAL A 35 8.50 2.71 -1.61
CA VAL A 35 9.38 2.33 -2.73
C VAL A 35 9.62 0.82 -2.74
N ILE A 36 9.99 0.25 -1.58
CA ILE A 36 10.20 -1.20 -1.44
C ILE A 36 8.89 -1.97 -1.73
N PHE A 37 7.76 -1.46 -1.24
CA PHE A 37 6.46 -2.09 -1.43
C PHE A 37 6.08 -2.19 -2.91
N ARG A 38 6.43 -1.18 -3.72
CA ARG A 38 6.21 -1.18 -5.18
C ARG A 38 7.00 -2.29 -5.89
N GLU A 39 8.12 -2.74 -5.34
CA GLU A 39 8.98 -3.78 -5.94
C GLU A 39 8.50 -5.21 -5.65
N LEU A 40 7.56 -5.40 -4.72
CA LEU A 40 7.03 -6.71 -4.35
C LEU A 40 6.41 -7.43 -5.53
N LYS A 41 6.78 -8.70 -5.75
CA LYS A 41 6.25 -9.53 -6.83
C LYS A 41 4.89 -10.12 -6.46
N VAL A 42 3.89 -9.91 -7.31
CA VAL A 42 2.52 -10.41 -7.10
C VAL A 42 2.37 -11.75 -7.82
N VAL A 43 2.62 -12.84 -7.10
CA VAL A 43 2.68 -14.21 -7.67
C VAL A 43 1.32 -14.79 -8.07
N ASP A 44 0.23 -14.22 -7.55
CA ASP A 44 -1.15 -14.68 -7.83
C ASP A 44 -1.74 -14.09 -9.12
N LEU A 45 -1.06 -13.11 -9.75
CA LEU A 45 -1.47 -12.54 -11.02
C LEU A 45 -0.86 -13.28 -12.22
N ALA A 46 -1.47 -13.08 -13.38
CA ALA A 46 -0.89 -13.55 -14.64
C ALA A 46 0.52 -12.98 -14.82
N LYS A 47 1.46 -13.84 -15.21
CA LYS A 47 2.84 -13.42 -15.49
C LYS A 47 2.87 -12.45 -16.66
N VAL A 48 3.81 -11.52 -16.61
CA VAL A 48 4.11 -10.57 -17.67
C VAL A 48 5.45 -10.96 -18.28
N TRP A 49 5.54 -10.86 -19.60
CA TRP A 49 6.81 -11.03 -20.31
C TRP A 49 7.71 -9.84 -20.02
N ASP A 50 8.96 -10.11 -19.63
CA ASP A 50 9.96 -9.08 -19.39
C ASP A 50 11.06 -9.18 -20.46
N ASP A 51 11.20 -8.12 -21.26
CA ASP A 51 12.14 -8.04 -22.36
C ASP A 51 13.61 -7.93 -21.91
N GLU A 52 13.89 -7.49 -20.67
CA GLU A 52 15.26 -7.36 -20.16
C GLU A 52 15.85 -8.71 -19.75
N ILE A 53 15.03 -9.59 -19.18
CA ILE A 53 15.44 -10.93 -18.73
C ILE A 53 15.01 -12.05 -19.68
N GLU A 54 14.28 -11.73 -20.75
CA GLU A 54 13.72 -12.67 -21.73
C GLU A 54 12.92 -13.82 -21.08
N GLU A 55 12.15 -13.52 -20.02
CA GLU A 55 11.40 -14.51 -19.25
C GLU A 55 10.03 -13.98 -18.78
N TRP A 56 9.08 -14.90 -18.59
CA TRP A 56 7.82 -14.64 -17.91
C TRP A 56 8.00 -14.51 -16.39
N ARG A 57 7.78 -13.32 -15.86
CA ARG A 57 7.85 -13.05 -14.41
C ARG A 57 6.51 -12.59 -13.84
N ALA A 58 6.39 -12.68 -12.52
CA ALA A 58 5.29 -12.01 -11.83
C ALA A 58 5.41 -10.48 -11.98
N PRO A 59 4.30 -9.76 -12.19
CA PRO A 59 4.29 -8.30 -12.13
C PRO A 59 4.66 -7.82 -10.73
N THR A 60 5.22 -6.63 -10.63
CA THR A 60 5.42 -5.97 -9.34
C THR A 60 4.12 -5.30 -8.88
N PHE A 61 4.00 -5.06 -7.58
CA PHE A 61 2.86 -4.34 -7.03
C PHE A 61 2.73 -2.95 -7.66
N GLY A 62 3.86 -2.27 -7.93
CA GLY A 62 3.88 -0.97 -8.61
C GLY A 62 3.40 -1.01 -10.06
N GLU A 63 3.50 -2.14 -10.77
CA GLU A 63 3.04 -2.30 -12.16
C GLU A 63 1.55 -2.60 -12.25
N CYS A 64 1.00 -3.31 -11.24
CA CYS A 64 -0.39 -3.76 -11.27
C CYS A 64 -1.36 -2.94 -10.41
N SER A 65 -0.84 -2.12 -9.48
CA SER A 65 -1.67 -1.32 -8.57
C SER A 65 -1.90 0.09 -9.10
N GLU A 66 -3.12 0.57 -8.87
CA GLU A 66 -3.50 1.96 -9.12
C GLU A 66 -2.84 2.90 -8.10
N GLU A 67 -2.55 4.14 -8.50
CA GLU A 67 -1.85 5.11 -7.67
C GLU A 67 -2.59 5.39 -6.34
N TRP A 68 -3.92 5.42 -6.35
CA TRP A 68 -4.73 5.64 -5.15
C TRP A 68 -4.51 4.59 -4.06
N VAL A 69 -4.16 3.35 -4.42
CA VAL A 69 -3.85 2.27 -3.46
C VAL A 69 -2.58 2.59 -2.69
N LEU A 70 -1.60 3.20 -3.37
CA LEU A 70 -0.31 3.58 -2.81
C LEU A 70 -0.43 4.86 -1.97
N THR A 71 -1.28 5.80 -2.39
CA THR A 71 -1.65 7.00 -1.61
C THR A 71 -2.37 6.63 -0.32
N LEU A 72 -3.27 5.63 -0.38
CA LEU A 72 -3.98 5.10 0.77
C LEU A 72 -2.99 4.49 1.79
N ALA A 73 -1.95 3.78 1.34
CA ALA A 73 -0.91 3.21 2.21
C ALA A 73 -0.11 4.27 2.98
N LEU A 74 0.03 5.49 2.44
CA LEU A 74 0.65 6.62 3.13
C LEU A 74 -0.31 7.37 4.07
N GLY A 75 -1.57 6.93 4.18
CA GLY A 75 -2.60 7.61 4.97
C GLY A 75 -3.01 8.97 4.39
N ALA A 76 -2.68 9.23 3.12
CA ALA A 76 -3.14 10.43 2.43
C ALA A 76 -4.56 10.18 1.90
N ASN A 77 -5.54 10.97 2.37
CA ASN A 77 -6.83 11.02 1.70
C ASN A 77 -6.60 11.67 0.33
N SER A 78 -6.96 10.98 -0.75
CA SER A 78 -7.30 11.66 -1.99
C SER A 78 -8.57 12.45 -1.71
N ASP A 79 -8.48 13.78 -1.82
CA ASP A 79 -9.66 14.64 -1.91
C ASP A 79 -10.55 14.24 -3.10
#